data_AF-A0A369LKT8-F1
#
_entry.id   AF-A0A369LKT8-F1
#
_cell.length_a   1.000
_cell.length_b   1.000
_cell.length_c   1.000
_cell.angle_alpha   90.00
_cell.angle_beta   90.00
_cell.angle_gamma   90.00
#
_symmetry.space_group_name_H-M   'P 1'
#
loop_
_entity.id
_entity.type
_entity.pdbx_description
1 polymer ?
#
loop_
_entity_poly.entity_id
_entity_poly.type
_entity_poly.pdbx_seq_one_letter_code
_entity_poly.pdbx_strand_id
1 'polypeptide(L)'
;MANIKSQKKRIITAEKARKRNQAVKSELKTAVRAVREAVAAGNGVEAYTKAQHACRLLDKAASKGIIHKNQASNRKSGVMALANTVVTAEDIAAAPKREKKVAAPKGGTKKAAAKAAKKEAYKAADAEKAKRREATLKAEKKAHDAKAKAEAEAAAAEAAEATEE
;
A
#
# COMPACT_ATOMS: atom_id res chain seq x y z
N MET A 1 -31.07 -20.75 14.88
CA MET A 1 -30.81 -20.76 13.43
C MET A 1 -31.82 -19.84 12.76
N ALA A 2 -31.39 -18.87 11.95
CA ALA A 2 -32.34 -18.01 11.23
C ALA A 2 -32.75 -18.69 9.92
N ASN A 3 -34.05 -18.87 9.70
CA ASN A 3 -34.54 -19.58 8.52
C ASN A 3 -34.84 -18.61 7.36
N ILE A 4 -35.24 -17.38 7.68
CA ILE A 4 -35.55 -16.33 6.69
C ILE A 4 -34.26 -15.71 6.13
N LYS A 5 -34.19 -15.52 4.80
CA LYS A 5 -33.02 -14.94 4.10
C LYS A 5 -32.59 -13.58 4.66
N SER A 6 -33.55 -12.71 4.98
CA SER A 6 -33.29 -11.39 5.58
C SER A 6 -32.65 -11.50 6.97
N GLN A 7 -33.11 -12.44 7.80
CA GLN A 7 -32.54 -12.69 9.13
C GLN A 7 -31.12 -13.26 9.05
N LYS A 8 -30.86 -14.23 8.14
CA LYS A 8 -29.51 -14.74 7.89
C LYS A 8 -28.55 -13.60 7.51
N LYS A 9 -28.99 -12.68 6.65
CA LYS A 9 -28.21 -11.47 6.30
C LYS A 9 -27.94 -10.58 7.52
N ARG A 10 -28.94 -10.33 8.37
CA ARG A 10 -28.78 -9.52 9.59
C ARG A 10 -27.76 -10.12 10.54
N ILE A 11 -27.78 -11.44 10.77
CA ILE A 11 -26.79 -12.15 11.60
C ILE A 11 -25.37 -11.92 11.06
N ILE A 12 -25.15 -12.14 9.75
CA ILE A 12 -23.83 -11.95 9.13
C ILE A 12 -23.35 -10.50 9.29
N THR A 13 -24.22 -9.51 9.10
CA THR A 13 -23.85 -8.10 9.27
C THR A 13 -23.56 -7.75 10.73
N ALA A 14 -24.34 -8.29 11.66
CA ALA A 14 -24.17 -8.07 13.09
C ALA A 14 -22.86 -8.67 13.59
N GLU A 15 -22.48 -9.86 13.15
CA GLU A 15 -21.21 -10.49 13.51
C GLU A 15 -20.00 -9.70 13.01
N LYS A 16 -20.06 -9.18 11.77
CA LYS A 16 -19.01 -8.31 11.22
C LYS A 16 -18.85 -7.04 12.06
N ALA A 17 -19.96 -6.39 12.44
CA ALA A 17 -19.93 -5.23 13.32
C ALA A 17 -19.42 -5.59 14.72
N ARG A 18 -19.85 -6.73 15.29
CA ARG A 18 -19.43 -7.23 16.60
C ARG A 18 -17.92 -7.42 16.67
N LYS A 19 -17.33 -8.14 15.70
CA LYS A 19 -15.88 -8.40 15.65
C LYS A 19 -15.07 -7.09 15.59
N ARG A 20 -15.49 -6.14 14.75
CA ARG A 20 -14.85 -4.82 14.64
C ARG A 20 -14.95 -4.02 15.95
N ASN A 21 -16.14 -3.99 16.54
CA ASN A 21 -16.38 -3.25 17.79
C ASN A 21 -15.66 -3.88 18.98
N GLN A 22 -15.54 -5.21 19.01
CA GLN A 22 -14.79 -5.94 20.03
C GLN A 22 -13.32 -5.54 20.02
N ALA A 23 -12.68 -5.54 18.84
CA ALA A 23 -11.28 -5.15 18.69
C ALA A 23 -11.02 -3.69 19.14
N VAL A 24 -11.89 -2.76 18.72
CA VAL A 24 -11.76 -1.35 19.13
C VAL A 24 -12.00 -1.20 20.64
N LYS A 25 -13.00 -1.89 21.21
CA LYS A 25 -13.28 -1.83 22.65
C LYS A 25 -12.11 -2.40 23.48
N SER A 26 -11.47 -3.48 23.03
CA SER A 26 -10.28 -4.02 23.70
C SER A 26 -9.10 -3.05 23.60
N GLU A 27 -8.86 -2.45 22.43
CA GLU A 27 -7.82 -1.43 22.25
C GLU A 27 -8.02 -0.23 23.20
N LEU A 28 -9.25 0.26 23.33
CA LEU A 28 -9.57 1.34 24.27
C LEU A 28 -9.32 0.96 25.74
N LYS A 29 -9.55 -0.30 26.12
CA LYS A 29 -9.28 -0.78 27.48
C LYS A 29 -7.77 -0.83 27.72
N THR A 30 -7.01 -1.37 26.77
CA THR A 30 -5.54 -1.44 26.84
C THR A 30 -4.93 -0.05 26.91
N ALA A 31 -5.40 0.91 26.10
CA ALA A 31 -4.90 2.27 26.11
C ALA A 31 -5.12 2.96 27.48
N VAL A 32 -6.28 2.78 28.09
CA VAL A 32 -6.55 3.32 29.44
C VAL A 32 -5.70 2.62 30.51
N ARG A 33 -5.49 1.31 30.39
CA ARG A 33 -4.62 0.57 31.31
C ARG A 33 -3.18 1.05 31.24
N ALA A 34 -2.65 1.28 30.05
CA ALA A 34 -1.30 1.80 29.86
C ALA A 34 -1.08 3.16 30.53
N VAL A 35 -2.10 4.04 30.54
CA VAL A 35 -2.03 5.30 31.29
C VAL A 35 -1.94 5.04 32.78
N ARG A 36 -2.79 4.15 33.33
CA ARG A 36 -2.76 3.79 34.75
C ARG A 36 -1.41 3.22 35.17
N GLU A 37 -0.83 2.35 34.34
CA GLU A 37 0.50 1.77 34.57
C GLU A 37 1.59 2.85 34.59
N ALA A 38 1.55 3.82 33.65
CA ALA A 38 2.53 4.92 33.62
C ALA A 38 2.39 5.89 34.81
N VAL A 39 1.15 6.16 35.23
CA VAL A 39 0.87 6.97 36.44
C VAL A 39 1.37 6.25 37.69
N ALA A 40 1.12 4.95 37.81
CA ALA A 40 1.62 4.14 38.93
C ALA A 40 3.16 4.08 38.98
N ALA A 41 3.82 4.15 37.82
CA ALA A 41 5.27 4.21 37.71
C ALA A 41 5.86 5.61 37.98
N GLY A 42 5.05 6.65 38.17
CA GLY A 42 5.52 8.00 38.45
C GLY A 42 6.16 8.73 37.26
N ASN A 43 6.03 8.22 36.04
CA ASN A 43 6.63 8.83 34.85
C ASN A 43 5.67 9.85 34.20
N GLY A 44 5.83 11.13 34.53
CA GLY A 44 4.99 12.22 34.02
C GLY A 44 4.96 12.33 32.49
N VAL A 45 6.14 12.31 31.85
CA VAL A 45 6.25 12.40 30.38
C VAL A 45 5.51 11.23 29.69
N GLU A 46 5.72 10.01 30.17
CA GLU A 46 5.09 8.82 29.60
C GLU A 46 3.58 8.76 29.87
N ALA A 47 3.15 9.16 31.08
CA ALA A 47 1.74 9.24 31.43
C ALA A 47 1.00 10.24 30.52
N TYR A 48 1.58 11.41 30.27
CA TYR A 48 0.98 12.43 29.42
C TYR A 48 0.88 11.99 27.95
N THR A 49 1.94 11.40 27.39
CA THR A 49 1.94 10.91 26.01
C THR A 49 0.92 9.78 25.79
N LYS A 50 0.84 8.83 26.73
CA LYS A 50 -0.17 7.75 26.70
C LYS A 50 -1.58 8.30 26.90
N ALA A 51 -1.78 9.31 27.75
CA ALA A 51 -3.08 9.95 27.95
C ALA A 51 -3.58 10.64 26.67
N GLN A 52 -2.72 11.41 25.99
CA GLN A 52 -3.05 12.01 24.69
C GLN A 52 -3.41 10.94 23.64
N HIS A 53 -2.68 9.83 23.62
CA HIS A 53 -2.97 8.72 22.72
C HIS A 53 -4.34 8.10 23.01
N ALA A 54 -4.65 7.83 24.27
CA ALA A 54 -5.94 7.29 24.71
C ALA A 54 -7.10 8.23 24.36
N CYS A 55 -6.97 9.53 24.60
CA CYS A 55 -7.98 10.53 24.25
C CYS A 55 -8.29 10.53 22.75
N ARG A 56 -7.25 10.45 21.90
CA ARG A 56 -7.42 10.37 20.45
C ARG A 56 -8.17 9.11 20.01
N LEU A 57 -7.90 7.97 20.63
CA LEU A 57 -8.61 6.74 20.32
C LEU A 57 -10.08 6.81 20.74
N LEU A 58 -10.38 7.42 21.90
CA LEU A 58 -11.75 7.64 22.36
C LEU A 58 -12.56 8.50 21.37
N ASP A 59 -11.98 9.58 20.85
CA ASP A 59 -12.65 10.43 19.85
C ASP A 59 -12.88 9.70 18.52
N LYS A 60 -11.90 8.90 18.09
CA LYS A 60 -12.05 8.05 16.90
C LYS A 60 -13.13 6.99 17.07
N ALA A 61 -13.28 6.44 18.27
CA ALA A 61 -14.33 5.47 18.56
C ALA A 61 -15.71 6.14 18.63
N ALA A 62 -15.79 7.36 19.16
CA ALA A 62 -17.02 8.15 19.21
C ALA A 62 -17.50 8.56 17.82
N SER A 63 -16.61 9.10 16.98
CA SER A 63 -16.92 9.47 15.58
C SER A 63 -17.36 8.28 14.73
N LYS A 64 -16.86 7.08 15.02
CA LYS A 64 -17.29 5.83 14.36
C LYS A 64 -18.56 5.21 14.96
N GLY A 65 -19.17 5.84 15.98
CA GLY A 65 -20.39 5.35 16.64
C GLY A 65 -20.19 4.07 17.47
N ILE A 66 -18.94 3.71 17.81
CA ILE A 66 -18.64 2.49 18.58
C ILE A 66 -18.91 2.71 20.07
N ILE A 67 -18.68 3.94 20.55
CA ILE A 67 -19.01 4.41 21.90
C ILE A 67 -19.82 5.71 21.78
N HIS A 68 -20.68 5.97 22.76
CA HIS A 68 -21.44 7.22 22.79
C HIS A 68 -20.53 8.42 23.11
N LYS A 69 -20.87 9.61 22.60
CA LYS A 69 -20.11 10.85 22.83
C LYS A 69 -19.88 11.13 24.32
N ASN A 70 -20.91 10.96 25.15
CA ASN A 70 -20.78 11.17 26.60
C ASN A 70 -19.86 10.14 27.25
N GLN A 71 -19.87 8.88 26.77
CA GLN A 71 -18.94 7.87 27.27
C GLN A 71 -17.50 8.23 26.92
N ALA A 72 -17.26 8.76 25.72
CA ALA A 72 -15.94 9.27 25.35
C ALA A 72 -15.53 10.45 26.23
N SER A 73 -16.40 11.46 26.41
CA SER A 73 -16.13 12.63 27.26
C SER A 73 -15.81 12.26 28.70
N ASN A 74 -16.61 11.39 29.33
CA ASN A 74 -16.40 10.96 30.71
C ASN A 74 -15.07 10.21 30.87
N ARG A 75 -14.74 9.34 29.92
CA ARG A 75 -13.47 8.59 29.94
C ARG A 75 -12.27 9.49 29.69
N LYS A 76 -12.39 10.50 28.83
CA LYS A 76 -11.33 11.50 28.59
C LYS A 76 -11.06 12.32 29.84
N SER A 77 -12.11 12.80 30.50
CA SER A 77 -12.01 13.53 31.77
C SER A 77 -11.27 12.70 32.81
N GLY A 78 -11.69 11.45 33.03
CA GLY A 78 -11.04 10.57 34.01
C GLY A 78 -9.58 10.22 33.69
N VAL A 79 -9.25 9.99 32.42
CA VAL A 79 -7.87 9.71 31.99
C VAL A 79 -6.95 10.92 32.21
N MET A 80 -7.43 12.12 31.88
CA MET A 80 -6.65 13.35 32.05
C MET A 80 -6.51 13.73 33.51
N ALA A 81 -7.58 13.62 34.30
CA ALA A 81 -7.51 13.84 35.75
C ALA A 81 -6.48 12.92 36.42
N LEU A 82 -6.43 11.65 36.01
CA LEU A 82 -5.44 10.69 36.51
C LEU A 82 -4.01 11.06 36.07
N ALA A 83 -3.79 11.46 34.82
CA ALA A 83 -2.46 11.83 34.36
C ALA A 83 -1.94 13.09 35.09
N ASN A 84 -2.81 14.07 35.30
CA ASN A 84 -2.46 15.34 35.94
C ASN A 84 -1.99 15.19 37.41
N THR A 85 -2.17 14.03 38.06
CA THR A 85 -1.65 13.82 39.41
C THR A 85 -0.13 13.64 39.46
N VAL A 86 0.50 13.25 38.35
CA VAL A 86 1.94 12.97 38.25
C VAL A 86 2.64 13.92 37.26
N VAL A 87 1.88 14.47 36.31
CA VAL A 87 2.43 15.34 35.25
C VAL A 87 2.71 16.74 35.77
N THR A 88 3.95 17.19 35.61
CA THR A 88 4.34 18.60 35.83
C THR A 88 4.32 19.41 34.53
N ALA A 89 4.40 20.75 34.63
CA ALA A 89 4.44 21.62 33.45
C ALA A 89 5.66 21.33 32.55
N GLU A 90 6.78 20.94 33.14
CA GLU A 90 8.01 20.58 32.44
C GLU A 90 7.84 19.28 31.65
N ASP A 91 7.15 18.29 32.21
CA ASP A 91 6.84 17.02 31.54
C ASP A 91 5.97 17.22 30.29
N ILE A 92 5.03 18.17 30.34
CA ILE A 92 4.16 18.53 29.21
C ILE A 92 4.99 19.14 28.08
N ALA A 93 5.96 19.98 28.42
CA ALA A 93 6.85 20.61 27.45
C ALA A 93 7.85 19.61 26.84
N ALA A 94 8.34 18.66 27.65
CA ALA A 94 9.25 17.60 27.24
C ALA A 94 8.56 16.48 26.42
N ALA A 95 7.24 16.34 26.54
CA ALA A 95 6.49 15.32 25.83
C ALA A 95 6.70 15.47 24.31
N PRO A 96 7.17 14.41 23.62
CA PRO A 96 7.52 14.50 22.21
C PRO A 96 6.31 14.95 21.40
N LYS A 97 6.42 16.11 20.75
CA LYS A 97 5.48 16.51 19.70
C LYS A 97 5.54 15.43 18.63
N ARG A 98 4.48 14.65 18.53
CA ARG A 98 4.40 13.59 17.55
C ARG A 98 4.68 14.18 16.17
N GLU A 99 5.78 13.76 15.56
CA GLU A 99 6.06 14.07 14.17
C GLU A 99 4.83 13.68 13.37
N LYS A 100 4.24 14.64 12.66
CA LYS A 100 3.16 14.33 11.71
C LYS A 100 3.72 13.23 10.84
N LYS A 101 3.06 12.08 10.80
CA LYS A 101 3.44 11.01 9.87
C LYS A 101 3.46 11.68 8.51
N VAL A 102 4.65 11.99 7.98
CA VAL A 102 4.80 12.54 6.64
C VAL A 102 4.07 11.55 5.77
N ALA A 103 2.97 12.00 5.17
CA ALA A 103 2.21 11.13 4.30
C ALA A 103 3.20 10.64 3.26
N ALA A 104 3.43 9.31 3.23
CA ALA A 104 4.26 8.71 2.20
C ALA A 104 3.82 9.33 0.86
N PRO A 105 4.76 9.78 0.01
CA PRO A 105 4.43 10.53 -1.19
C PRO A 105 3.32 9.79 -1.94
N LYS A 106 2.27 10.51 -2.33
CA LYS A 106 1.13 9.96 -3.08
C LYS A 106 1.66 9.33 -4.38
N GLY A 107 1.97 8.04 -4.33
CA GLY A 107 2.68 7.31 -5.40
C GLY A 107 3.23 5.93 -4.99
N GLY A 108 3.43 5.64 -3.71
CA GLY A 108 4.11 4.42 -3.26
C GLY A 108 3.23 3.24 -2.82
N THR A 109 2.18 2.85 -3.55
CA THR A 109 1.54 1.54 -3.28
C THR A 109 2.21 0.46 -4.12
N LYS A 110 2.40 -0.76 -3.58
CA LYS A 110 3.03 -1.91 -4.30
C LYS A 110 2.50 -2.13 -5.73
N LYS A 111 1.25 -1.73 -5.98
CA LYS A 111 0.58 -1.77 -7.29
C LYS A 111 1.18 -0.79 -8.32
N ALA A 112 1.68 0.37 -7.90
CA ALA A 112 2.34 1.33 -8.77
C ALA A 112 3.73 0.82 -9.21
N ALA A 113 4.49 0.24 -8.28
CA ALA A 113 5.76 -0.41 -8.59
C ALA A 113 5.57 -1.59 -9.57
N ALA A 114 4.55 -2.42 -9.37
CA ALA A 114 4.22 -3.52 -10.28
C ALA A 114 3.81 -3.03 -11.69
N LYS A 115 3.10 -1.90 -11.79
CA LYS A 115 2.71 -1.30 -13.08
C LYS A 115 3.91 -0.70 -13.82
N ALA A 116 4.85 -0.08 -13.10
CA ALA A 116 6.09 0.44 -13.66
C ALA A 116 6.98 -0.71 -14.18
N ALA A 117 7.19 -1.74 -13.37
CA ALA A 117 7.95 -2.93 -13.77
C ALA A 117 7.34 -3.62 -15.00
N LYS A 118 6.00 -3.74 -15.07
CA LYS A 118 5.32 -4.30 -16.24
C LYS A 118 5.52 -3.45 -17.49
N LYS A 119 5.52 -2.11 -17.37
CA LYS A 119 5.77 -1.19 -18.49
C LYS A 119 7.20 -1.31 -19.02
N GLU A 120 8.18 -1.47 -18.14
CA GLU A 120 9.58 -1.68 -18.54
C GLU A 120 9.79 -3.05 -19.19
N ALA A 121 9.16 -4.10 -18.65
CA ALA A 121 9.20 -5.43 -19.26
C ALA A 121 8.60 -5.44 -20.68
N TYR A 122 7.48 -4.74 -20.93
CA TYR A 122 6.94 -4.59 -22.28
C TYR A 122 7.88 -3.86 -23.22
N LYS A 123 8.48 -2.74 -22.78
CA LYS A 123 9.45 -1.99 -23.60
C LYS A 123 10.67 -2.84 -23.97
N ALA A 124 11.17 -3.65 -23.03
CA ALA A 124 12.29 -4.55 -23.28
C ALA A 124 11.91 -5.65 -24.30
N ALA A 125 10.71 -6.23 -24.19
CA ALA A 125 10.20 -7.22 -25.13
C ALA A 125 10.00 -6.63 -26.53
N ASP A 126 9.49 -5.40 -26.63
CA ASP A 126 9.31 -4.70 -27.91
C ASP A 126 10.66 -4.39 -28.57
N ALA A 127 11.67 -3.97 -27.78
CA ALA A 127 13.02 -3.74 -28.28
C ALA A 127 13.70 -5.03 -28.78
N GLU A 128 13.50 -6.17 -28.09
CA GLU A 128 14.00 -7.46 -28.54
C GLU A 128 13.31 -7.91 -29.83
N LYS A 129 11.99 -7.72 -29.93
CA LYS A 129 11.22 -8.04 -31.14
C LYS A 129 11.65 -7.18 -32.33
N ALA A 130 11.99 -5.91 -32.10
CA ALA A 130 12.52 -5.03 -33.14
C ALA A 130 13.88 -5.53 -33.66
N LYS A 131 14.80 -5.93 -32.77
CA LYS A 131 16.10 -6.51 -33.15
C LYS A 131 15.94 -7.79 -33.98
N ARG A 132 15.01 -8.68 -33.59
CA ARG A 132 14.72 -9.90 -34.36
C ARG A 132 14.20 -9.59 -35.76
N ARG A 133 13.28 -8.61 -35.88
CA ARG A 133 12.76 -8.16 -37.19
C ARG A 133 13.85 -7.55 -38.07
N GLU A 134 14.75 -6.77 -37.49
CA GLU A 134 15.88 -6.19 -38.23
C GLU A 134 16.81 -7.29 -38.74
N ALA A 135 17.09 -8.30 -37.91
CA ALA A 135 17.90 -9.46 -38.30
C ALA A 135 17.24 -10.28 -39.42
N THR A 136 15.92 -10.52 -39.36
CA THR A 136 15.20 -11.24 -40.44
C THR A 136 15.19 -10.44 -41.73
N LEU A 137 14.90 -9.13 -41.67
CA LEU A 137 14.92 -8.27 -42.86
C LEU A 137 16.32 -8.20 -43.50
N LYS A 138 17.38 -8.23 -42.69
CA LYS A 138 18.76 -8.26 -43.20
C LYS A 138 19.10 -9.61 -43.85
N ALA A 139 18.61 -10.71 -43.28
CA ALA A 139 18.75 -12.04 -43.86
C ALA A 139 17.98 -12.18 -45.17
N GLU A 140 16.74 -11.68 -45.22
CA GLU A 140 15.90 -11.64 -46.43
C GLU A 140 16.54 -10.81 -47.53
N LYS A 141 17.06 -9.61 -47.22
CA LYS A 141 17.80 -8.78 -48.18
C LYS A 141 19.03 -9.51 -48.72
N LYS A 142 19.84 -10.11 -47.83
CA LYS A 142 21.01 -10.88 -48.26
C LYS A 142 20.64 -12.07 -49.15
N ALA A 143 19.53 -12.74 -48.86
CA ALA A 143 19.02 -13.83 -49.70
C ALA A 143 18.53 -13.33 -51.06
N HIS A 144 17.85 -12.19 -51.11
CA HIS A 144 17.45 -11.53 -52.35
C HIS A 144 18.66 -11.08 -53.18
N ASP A 145 19.67 -10.47 -52.56
CA ASP A 145 20.88 -10.03 -53.24
C ASP A 145 21.68 -11.23 -53.78
N ALA A 146 21.77 -12.33 -53.01
CA ALA A 146 22.42 -13.56 -53.45
C ALA A 146 21.65 -14.23 -54.60
N LYS A 147 20.32 -14.21 -54.56
CA LYS A 147 19.47 -14.71 -55.64
C LYS A 147 19.61 -13.87 -56.91
N ALA A 148 19.61 -12.54 -56.78
CA ALA A 148 19.83 -11.63 -57.90
C ALA A 148 21.23 -11.78 -58.50
N LYS A 149 22.25 -12.00 -57.66
CA LYS A 149 23.62 -12.27 -58.13
C LYS A 149 23.72 -13.62 -58.83
N ALA A 150 23.10 -14.67 -58.31
CA ALA A 150 23.05 -15.98 -58.96
C ALA A 150 22.28 -15.94 -60.28
N GLU A 151 21.19 -15.17 -60.36
CA GLU A 151 20.43 -14.94 -61.59
C GLU A 151 21.26 -14.14 -62.61
N ALA A 152 22.06 -13.15 -62.16
CA ALA A 152 22.97 -12.40 -63.03
C ALA A 152 24.18 -13.23 -63.50
N GLU A 153 24.75 -14.08 -62.64
CA GLU A 153 25.83 -15.01 -63.02
C GLU A 153 25.32 -16.11 -63.95
N ALA A 154 24.09 -16.61 -63.75
CA ALA A 154 23.45 -17.53 -64.67
C ALA A 154 23.19 -16.89 -66.04
N ALA A 155 22.67 -15.65 -66.08
CA ALA A 155 22.47 -14.91 -67.32
C ALA A 155 23.79 -14.56 -68.03
N ALA A 156 24.87 -14.30 -67.27
CA ALA A 156 26.20 -14.07 -67.83
C ALA A 156 26.85 -15.36 -68.37
N ALA A 157 26.59 -16.51 -67.73
CA ALA A 157 27.02 -17.81 -68.24
C ALA A 157 26.25 -18.20 -69.51
N GLU A 158 24.94 -17.94 -69.57
CA GLU A 158 24.11 -18.15 -70.77
C GLU A 158 24.56 -17.23 -71.92
N ALA A 159 24.96 -15.98 -71.61
CA ALA A 159 25.51 -15.07 -72.62
C ALA A 159 26.94 -15.44 -73.07
N ALA A 160 27.75 -16.08 -72.21
CA ALA A 160 29.06 -16.60 -72.57
C ALA A 160 28.95 -17.86 -73.44
N GLU A 161 27.99 -18.74 -73.14
CA GLU A 161 27.68 -19.92 -73.96
C GLU A 161 27.12 -19.53 -75.34
N ALA A 162 26.36 -18.42 -75.43
CA ALA A 162 25.89 -17.85 -76.70
C ALA A 162 26.96 -17.08 -77.52
N THR A 163 28.18 -16.91 -77.00
CA THR A 163 29.30 -16.25 -77.72
C THR A 163 30.40 -17.23 -78.16
N GLU A 164 30.28 -18.52 -77.83
CA GLU A 164 31.13 -19.61 -78.34
C GLU A 164 30.46 -20.49 -79.42
N GLU A 165 29.28 -20.12 -79.94
CA GLU A 165 28.73 -20.61 -81.23
C GLU A 165 29.05 -19.69 -82.41
#